data_AF-A0A2K1YY61-F1
#
_entry.id   AF-A0A2K1YY61-F1
#
_cell.length_a   1.000
_cell.length_b   1.000
_cell.length_c   1.000
_cell.angle_alpha   90.00
_cell.angle_beta   90.00
_cell.angle_gamma   90.00
#
_symmetry.space_group_name_H-M   'P 1'
#
loop_
_entity.id
_entity.type
_entity.pdbx_description
1 polymer ?
#
loop_
_entity_poly.entity_id
_entity_poly.type
_entity_poly.pdbx_seq_one_letter_code
_entity_poly.pdbx_strand_id
1 'polypeptide(L)'
;SNVYRDLLKSVNKHIGKEGYKKHFGDYITQEFRENCNVLDRSSVLQKLKLARDYTFLFNSVQHHKGLRFSYNLAVDRWEEMKRILGKSAASVGLQLPEAYQA
;
A
#
# COMPACT_ATOMS: atom_id res chain seq x y z
N SER A 1 21.16 6.80 -5.32
CA SER A 1 19.82 6.20 -5.42
C SER A 1 19.31 6.28 -6.85
N ASN A 2 18.86 5.15 -7.41
CA ASN A 2 18.37 5.09 -8.78
C ASN A 2 16.84 5.19 -8.75
N VAL A 3 16.29 6.30 -9.25
CA VAL A 3 14.83 6.63 -9.18
C VAL A 3 13.97 5.50 -9.72
N TYR A 4 14.42 4.87 -10.80
CA TYR A 4 13.76 3.70 -11.37
C TYR A 4 13.66 2.56 -10.36
N ARG A 5 14.78 2.20 -9.71
CA ARG A 5 14.80 1.12 -8.71
C ARG A 5 13.94 1.45 -7.50
N ASP A 6 13.95 2.70 -7.04
CA ASP A 6 13.22 3.13 -5.86
C ASP A 6 11.70 3.07 -6.10
N LEU A 7 11.25 3.59 -7.25
CA LEU A 7 9.86 3.53 -7.66
C LEU A 7 9.40 2.08 -7.85
N LEU A 8 10.17 1.26 -8.59
CA LEU A 8 9.84 -0.14 -8.84
C LEU A 8 9.79 -0.96 -7.54
N LYS A 9 10.70 -0.70 -6.61
CA LYS A 9 10.72 -1.34 -5.29
C LYS A 9 9.48 -0.96 -4.48
N SER A 10 9.09 0.31 -4.49
CA SER A 10 7.93 0.79 -3.77
C SER A 10 6.62 0.19 -4.31
N VAL A 11 6.43 0.19 -5.64
CA VAL A 11 5.28 -0.43 -6.29
C VAL A 11 5.19 -1.92 -5.97
N ASN A 12 6.30 -2.64 -6.13
CA ASN A 12 6.34 -4.07 -5.82
C ASN A 12 6.03 -4.39 -4.35
N LYS A 13 6.44 -3.52 -3.42
CA LYS A 13 6.21 -3.69 -1.98
C LYS A 13 4.74 -3.49 -1.62
N HIS A 14 4.06 -2.53 -2.23
CA HIS A 14 2.73 -2.08 -1.78
C HIS A 14 1.58 -2.55 -2.67
N ILE A 15 1.81 -2.78 -3.96
CA ILE A 15 0.80 -3.29 -4.90
C ILE A 15 0.93 -4.81 -5.06
N GLY A 16 2.18 -5.30 -5.14
CA GLY A 16 2.49 -6.71 -5.35
C GLY A 16 2.87 -7.04 -6.79
N LYS A 17 3.29 -8.29 -7.04
CA LYS A 17 3.78 -8.78 -8.33
C LYS A 17 2.85 -9.81 -9.02
N GLU A 18 1.66 -9.99 -8.46
CA GLU A 18 0.69 -10.96 -8.96
C GLU A 18 0.24 -10.60 -10.38
N GLY A 19 -0.21 -11.57 -11.16
CA GLY A 19 -0.44 -11.44 -12.61
C GLY A 19 -1.20 -10.17 -13.01
N TYR A 20 -2.34 -9.88 -12.38
CA TYR A 20 -3.13 -8.69 -12.69
C TYR A 20 -2.51 -7.37 -12.21
N LYS A 21 -1.52 -7.38 -11.32
CA LYS A 21 -0.81 -6.20 -10.77
C LYS A 21 0.53 -5.93 -11.46
N LYS A 22 1.02 -6.88 -12.24
CA LYS A 22 2.32 -6.80 -12.93
C LYS A 22 2.39 -5.62 -13.91
N HIS A 23 1.26 -5.22 -14.49
CA HIS A 23 1.17 -4.11 -15.45
C HIS A 23 1.74 -2.79 -14.91
N PHE A 24 1.66 -2.51 -13.60
CA PHE A 24 2.27 -1.32 -13.02
C PHE A 24 3.79 -1.34 -13.12
N GLY A 25 4.41 -2.49 -12.81
CA GLY A 25 5.86 -2.67 -12.94
C GLY A 25 6.29 -2.60 -14.40
N ASP A 26 5.57 -3.28 -15.29
CA ASP A 26 5.84 -3.30 -16.73
C ASP A 26 5.73 -1.89 -17.34
N TYR A 27 4.70 -1.13 -16.97
CA TYR A 27 4.53 0.27 -17.37
C TYR A 27 5.69 1.15 -16.93
N ILE A 28 6.13 1.05 -15.66
CA ILE A 28 7.28 1.80 -15.17
C ILE A 28 8.54 1.43 -15.96
N THR A 29 8.77 0.14 -16.21
CA THR A 29 9.92 -0.31 -17.01
C THR A 29 9.86 0.22 -18.44
N GLN A 30 8.68 0.23 -19.06
CA GLN A 30 8.47 0.75 -20.41
C GLN A 30 8.72 2.26 -20.48
N GLU A 31 8.10 3.04 -19.61
CA GLU A 31 8.29 4.49 -19.54
C GLU A 31 9.76 4.87 -19.39
N PHE A 32 10.49 4.21 -18.48
CA PHE A 32 11.91 4.51 -18.30
C PHE A 32 12.76 4.15 -19.53
N ARG A 33 12.40 3.10 -20.27
CA ARG A 33 13.10 2.71 -21.52
C ARG A 33 12.84 3.69 -22.66
N GLU A 34 11.59 4.13 -22.84
CA GLU A 34 11.22 5.08 -23.89
C GLU A 34 11.89 6.44 -23.67
N ASN A 35 12.01 6.87 -22.41
CA ASN A 35 12.67 8.12 -22.06
C ASN A 35 14.21 8.05 -22.06
N CYS A 36 14.84 6.87 -22.22
CA CYS A 36 16.30 6.76 -22.36
C CYS A 36 16.82 7.33 -23.68
N ASN A 37 15.98 7.37 -24.73
CA ASN A 37 16.37 7.80 -26.07
C ASN A 37 16.04 9.28 -26.36
N VAL A 38 15.50 10.00 -25.37
CA VAL A 38 15.11 11.41 -25.52
C VAL A 38 16.35 12.30 -25.40
N LEU A 39 16.60 13.11 -26.44
CA LEU A 39 17.76 14.01 -26.50
C LEU A 39 17.60 15.26 -25.63
N ASP A 40 16.37 15.66 -25.32
CA ASP A 40 16.11 16.82 -24.46
C ASP A 40 16.36 16.49 -22.99
N ARG A 41 17.46 17.01 -22.45
CA ARG A 41 17.86 16.82 -21.06
C ARG A 41 16.88 17.46 -20.07
N SER A 42 16.19 18.54 -20.45
CA SER A 42 15.26 19.25 -19.57
C SER A 42 14.02 18.40 -19.25
N SER A 43 13.37 17.86 -20.28
CA SER A 43 12.22 16.96 -20.12
C SER A 43 12.57 15.69 -19.34
N VAL A 44 13.74 15.10 -19.59
CA VAL A 44 14.22 13.93 -18.82
C VAL A 44 14.36 14.27 -17.33
N LEU A 45 14.94 15.41 -17.00
CA LEU A 45 15.08 15.85 -15.60
C LEU A 45 13.72 16.11 -14.94
N GLN A 46 12.77 16.71 -15.66
CA GLN A 46 11.41 16.94 -15.16
C GLN A 46 10.67 15.62 -14.89
N LYS A 47 10.72 14.66 -15.82
CA LYS A 47 10.12 13.32 -15.63
C LYS A 47 10.78 12.57 -14.47
N LEU A 48 12.09 12.70 -14.32
CA LEU A 48 12.82 12.07 -13.22
C LEU A 48 12.47 12.69 -11.85
N LYS A 49 12.27 14.02 -11.80
CA LYS A 49 11.73 14.71 -10.63
C LYS A 49 10.31 14.21 -10.33
N LEU A 50 9.45 14.16 -11.34
CA LEU A 50 8.08 13.68 -11.20
C LEU A 50 8.02 12.26 -10.63
N ALA A 51 8.86 11.35 -11.12
CA ALA A 51 8.96 9.99 -10.60
C ALA A 51 9.41 9.94 -9.13
N ARG A 52 10.32 10.83 -8.71
CA ARG A 52 10.72 10.96 -7.30
C ARG A 52 9.55 11.47 -6.44
N ASP A 53 8.86 12.50 -6.90
CA ASP A 53 7.74 13.11 -6.19
C ASP A 53 6.60 12.10 -6.00
N TYR A 54 6.26 11.34 -7.04
CA TYR A 54 5.28 10.25 -6.93
C TYR A 54 5.75 9.11 -6.04
N THR A 55 7.03 8.74 -6.08
CA THR A 55 7.57 7.71 -5.16
C THR A 55 7.41 8.15 -3.71
N PHE A 56 7.70 9.42 -3.42
CA PHE A 56 7.52 9.99 -2.09
C PHE A 56 6.05 9.99 -1.67
N LEU A 57 5.16 10.53 -2.51
CA LEU A 57 3.72 10.58 -2.24
C LEU A 57 3.16 9.18 -1.98
N PHE A 58 3.47 8.22 -2.85
CA PHE A 58 2.96 6.86 -2.75
C PHE A 58 3.42 6.18 -1.46
N ASN A 59 4.72 6.29 -1.11
CA ASN A 59 5.22 5.76 0.16
C ASN A 59 4.55 6.42 1.37
N SER A 60 4.35 7.74 1.34
CA SER A 60 3.69 8.48 2.41
C SER A 60 2.24 8.04 2.61
N VAL A 61 1.46 7.88 1.53
CA VAL A 61 0.08 7.37 1.60
C VAL A 61 0.05 5.96 2.18
N GLN A 62 0.95 5.07 1.76
CA GLN A 62 1.02 3.71 2.28
C GLN A 62 1.44 3.68 3.75
N HIS A 63 2.35 4.57 4.17
CA HIS A 63 2.73 4.72 5.56
C HIS A 63 1.56 5.19 6.42
N HIS A 64 0.83 6.23 5.98
CA HIS A 64 -0.38 6.69 6.68
C HIS A 64 -1.45 5.62 6.75
N LYS A 65 -1.65 4.83 5.69
CA LYS A 65 -2.55 3.67 5.70
C LYS A 65 -2.14 2.65 6.77
N GLY A 66 -0.85 2.31 6.83
CA GLY A 66 -0.31 1.44 7.88
C GLY A 66 -0.54 1.98 9.30
N LEU A 67 -0.33 3.28 9.50
CA LEU A 67 -0.55 3.96 10.78
C LEU A 67 -2.02 3.92 11.21
N ARG A 68 -2.96 4.16 10.29
CA ARG A 68 -4.40 4.10 10.58
C ARG A 68 -4.83 2.69 11.00
N PHE A 69 -4.25 1.65 10.41
CA PHE A 69 -4.48 0.28 10.83
C PHE A 69 -3.85 -0.02 12.19
N SER A 70 -2.61 0.42 12.45
CA SER A 70 -1.94 0.13 13.73
C SER A 70 -2.65 0.76 14.94
N TYR A 71 -3.30 1.90 14.76
CA TYR A 71 -4.10 2.54 15.81
C TYR A 71 -5.57 2.10 15.81
N ASN A 72 -5.94 1.10 15.00
CA ASN A 72 -7.33 0.64 14.83
C ASN A 72 -8.31 1.77 14.48
N LEU A 73 -7.84 2.88 13.90
CA LEU A 73 -8.67 4.04 13.55
C LEU A 73 -9.59 3.75 12.36
N ALA A 74 -9.26 2.72 11.58
CA ALA A 74 -10.03 2.27 10.42
C ALA A 74 -10.69 0.90 10.64
N VAL A 75 -10.65 0.37 11.88
CA VAL A 75 -11.35 -0.87 12.23
C VAL A 75 -12.72 -0.49 12.76
N ASP A 76 -13.77 -1.20 12.32
CA ASP A 76 -15.08 -1.04 12.91
C ASP A 76 -15.02 -1.47 14.38
N ARG A 77 -15.16 -0.49 15.27
CA ARG A 77 -15.00 -0.67 16.71
C ARG A 77 -15.97 -1.72 17.24
N TRP A 78 -17.13 -1.88 16.60
CA TRP A 78 -18.11 -2.91 16.94
C TRP A 78 -17.60 -4.32 16.65
N GLU A 79 -17.04 -4.55 15.47
CA GLU A 79 -16.54 -5.85 15.04
C GLU A 79 -15.34 -6.31 15.89
N GLU A 80 -14.44 -5.38 16.21
CA GLU A 80 -13.31 -5.65 17.10
C GLU A 80 -13.77 -5.95 18.53
N MET A 81 -14.78 -5.23 19.03
CA MET A 81 -15.38 -5.50 20.33
C MET A 81 -16.05 -6.89 20.36
N LYS A 82 -16.80 -7.26 19.32
CA LYS A 82 -17.40 -8.60 19.16
C LYS A 82 -16.33 -9.69 19.17
N ARG A 83 -15.21 -9.48 18.46
CA ARG A 83 -14.06 -10.40 18.44
C ARG A 83 -13.40 -10.56 19.82
N ILE A 84 -13.15 -9.46 20.54
CA ILE A 84 -12.56 -9.49 21.88
C ILE A 84 -13.51 -10.17 22.87
N LEU A 85 -14.79 -9.80 22.86
CA LEU A 85 -15.79 -10.37 23.76
C LEU A 85 -15.96 -11.88 23.53
N GLY A 86 -15.92 -12.33 22.27
CA GLY A 86 -15.93 -13.75 21.93
C GLY A 86 -14.72 -14.51 22.46
N LYS A 87 -13.52 -13.93 22.38
CA LYS A 87 -12.31 -14.52 22.97
C LYS A 87 -12.38 -14.60 24.49
N SER A 88 -12.85 -13.53 25.14
CA SER A 88 -12.99 -13.49 26.60
C SER A 88 -14.03 -14.51 27.08
N ALA A 89 -15.20 -14.57 26.43
CA ALA A 89 -16.24 -15.56 26.74
C ALA A 89 -15.71 -16.99 26.58
N ALA A 90 -15.05 -17.30 25.45
CA ALA A 90 -14.48 -18.62 25.20
C ALA A 90 -13.41 -19.00 26.25
N SER A 91 -12.59 -18.04 26.71
CA SER A 91 -11.57 -18.29 27.74
C SER A 91 -12.14 -18.69 29.10
N VAL A 92 -13.39 -18.32 29.38
CA VAL A 92 -14.11 -18.69 30.62
C VAL A 92 -15.17 -19.78 30.38
N GLY A 93 -15.17 -20.41 29.20
CA GLY A 93 -16.12 -21.47 28.83
C GLY A 93 -17.55 -20.98 28.56
N LEU A 94 -17.75 -19.68 28.34
CA LEU A 94 -19.04 -19.07 28.04
C LEU A 94 -19.17 -18.76 26.55
N GLN A 95 -20.40 -18.74 26.06
CA GLN A 95 -20.72 -18.31 24.69
C GLN A 95 -21.29 -16.89 24.69
N LEU A 96 -21.13 -16.19 23.57
CA LEU A 96 -21.71 -14.86 23.38
C LEU A 96 -23.25 -14.95 23.28
N PRO A 97 -24.00 -14.02 23.90
CA PRO A 97 -25.45 -13.95 23.75
C PRO A 97 -25.89 -13.76 22.29
N GLU A 98 -27.06 -14.26 21.91
CA GLU A 98 -27.61 -14.17 20.54
C GLU A 98 -27.65 -12.74 19.98
N ALA A 99 -27.90 -11.74 20.84
CA ALA A 99 -27.88 -10.32 20.47
C ALA A 99 -26.54 -9.85 19.86
N TYR A 100 -25.45 -10.59 20.11
CA TYR A 100 -24.11 -10.31 19.57
C TYR A 100 -23.68 -11.30 18.49
N GLN A 101 -24.49 -12.32 18.17
CA GLN A 101 -24.15 -13.29 17.14
C GLN A 101 -24.50 -12.80 15.73
N ALA A 102 -25.44 -11.85 15.60
CA ALA A 102 -25.82 -11.17 14.35
C ALA A 102 -24.69 -10.36 13.72
#